data_AF-A0A1I2YGP1-F1
#
_entry.id   AF-A0A1I2YGP1-F1
#
_cell.length_a   1.000
_cell.length_b   1.000
_cell.length_c   1.000
_cell.angle_alpha   90.00
_cell.angle_beta   90.00
_cell.angle_gamma   90.00
#
_symmetry.space_group_name_H-M   'P 1'
#
loop_
_entity.id
_entity.type
_entity.pdbx_description
1 polymer ?
#
loop_
_entity_poly.entity_id
_entity_poly.type
_entity_poly.pdbx_seq_one_letter_code
_entity_poly.pdbx_strand_id
1 'polypeptide(L)'
;MYDTHYFTIHKTCPCQIENEAVRKTKEIFNKSSCLTDFVAEMQNQQIIGRLISYDKETNTIFIHKRYACECGGGHPQNKTRIGERCHCGHYNHSTAYCPKYYCKCGAEFFRPVFAPLFGEDILIEPYKTVLSGDDECIIAIRINEREAI
;
A
#
# COMPACT_ATOMS: atom_id res chain seq x y z
N MET A 1 -8.25 33.78 5.48
CA MET A 1 -8.70 32.75 6.43
C MET A 1 -8.83 31.46 5.64
N TYR A 2 -7.88 30.53 5.80
CA TYR A 2 -7.88 29.26 5.08
C TYR A 2 -8.74 28.26 5.87
N ASP A 3 -9.78 27.76 5.21
CA ASP A 3 -10.77 26.83 5.74
C ASP A 3 -10.12 25.57 6.34
N THR A 4 -10.21 25.43 7.66
CA THR A 4 -9.67 24.30 8.43
C THR A 4 -10.55 23.04 8.35
N HIS A 5 -11.54 23.00 7.45
CA HIS A 5 -12.54 21.93 7.37
C HIS A 5 -12.31 20.85 6.30
N TYR A 6 -11.28 20.95 5.45
CA TYR A 6 -11.38 20.27 4.14
C TYR A 6 -10.66 18.92 3.92
N PHE A 7 -9.83 18.42 4.84
CA PHE A 7 -8.94 17.29 4.47
C PHE A 7 -8.93 16.16 5.48
N THR A 8 -9.99 15.35 5.47
CA THR A 8 -10.04 14.07 6.18
C THR A 8 -9.00 13.12 5.59
N ILE A 9 -8.08 12.63 6.43
CA ILE A 9 -7.22 11.50 6.07
C ILE A 9 -8.13 10.29 5.88
N HIS A 10 -8.33 9.87 4.64
CA HIS A 10 -9.08 8.66 4.35
C HIS A 10 -8.29 7.45 4.84
N LYS A 11 -8.75 6.84 5.93
CA LYS A 11 -8.19 5.60 6.47
C LYS A 11 -8.56 4.37 5.64
N THR A 12 -9.47 4.52 4.69
CA THR A 12 -9.97 3.43 3.84
C THR A 12 -9.90 3.86 2.39
N CYS A 13 -9.32 3.00 1.54
CA CYS A 13 -9.47 3.12 0.10
C CYS A 13 -10.87 2.64 -0.29
N PRO A 14 -11.59 3.32 -1.20
CA PRO A 14 -12.84 2.76 -1.74
C PRO A 14 -12.59 1.48 -2.55
N CYS A 15 -11.35 1.27 -3.02
CA CYS A 15 -10.97 0.04 -3.68
C CYS A 15 -10.72 -1.09 -2.68
N GLN A 16 -11.15 -2.30 -3.04
CA GLN A 16 -10.88 -3.52 -2.31
C GLN A 16 -9.81 -4.33 -3.03
N ILE A 17 -8.93 -4.95 -2.26
CA ILE A 17 -8.00 -5.92 -2.80
C ILE A 17 -8.75 -7.21 -3.14
N GLU A 18 -8.36 -7.89 -4.21
CA GLU A 18 -9.01 -9.11 -4.65
C GLU A 18 -8.87 -10.23 -3.61
N ASN A 19 -9.95 -10.96 -3.35
CA ASN A 19 -9.98 -12.07 -2.40
C ASN A 19 -8.96 -13.17 -2.75
N GLU A 20 -8.65 -13.36 -4.04
CA GLU A 20 -7.65 -14.32 -4.49
C GLU A 20 -6.25 -13.94 -4.00
N ALA A 21 -5.88 -12.66 -4.05
CA ALA A 21 -4.59 -12.19 -3.55
C ALA A 21 -4.46 -12.42 -2.04
N VAL A 22 -5.53 -12.14 -1.27
CA VAL A 22 -5.58 -12.42 0.18
C VAL A 22 -5.40 -13.91 0.46
N ARG A 23 -6.15 -14.77 -0.25
CA ARG A 23 -6.07 -16.23 -0.09
C ARG A 23 -4.68 -16.77 -0.43
N LYS A 24 -4.12 -16.42 -1.58
CA LYS A 24 -2.79 -16.87 -2.01
C LYS A 24 -1.69 -16.42 -1.04
N THR A 25 -1.77 -15.17 -0.57
CA THR A 25 -0.81 -14.65 0.42
C THR A 25 -0.81 -15.50 1.69
N LYS A 26 -2.00 -15.85 2.21
CA LYS A 26 -2.13 -16.74 3.37
C LYS A 26 -1.57 -18.14 3.11
N GLU A 27 -1.80 -18.70 1.92
CA GLU A 27 -1.27 -20.01 1.53
C GLU A 27 0.26 -20.04 1.44
N ILE A 28 0.86 -18.98 0.88
CA ILE A 28 2.32 -18.83 0.81
C ILE A 28 2.88 -18.68 2.23
N PHE A 29 2.26 -17.85 3.06
CA PHE A 29 2.66 -17.64 4.45
C PHE A 29 2.73 -18.96 5.23
N ASN A 30 1.65 -19.76 5.20
CA ASN A 30 1.57 -21.03 5.93
C ASN A 30 2.58 -22.10 5.45
N LYS A 31 3.14 -21.96 4.24
CA LYS A 31 4.15 -22.88 3.69
C LYS A 31 5.58 -22.38 3.87
N SER A 32 5.74 -21.12 4.25
CA SER A 32 7.05 -20.48 4.37
C SER A 32 7.65 -20.74 5.75
N SER A 33 8.96 -20.99 5.79
CA SER A 33 9.70 -21.19 7.04
C SER A 33 10.27 -19.92 7.63
N CYS A 34 10.26 -18.82 6.88
CA CYS A 34 10.65 -17.49 7.37
C CYS A 34 10.08 -16.40 6.45
N LEU A 35 10.12 -15.14 6.93
CA LEU A 35 9.69 -13.97 6.16
C LEU A 35 10.43 -13.75 4.83
N THR A 36 11.69 -14.20 4.74
CA THR A 36 12.46 -14.04 3.49
C THR A 36 11.89 -14.91 2.38
N ASP A 37 11.60 -16.18 2.69
CA ASP A 37 11.03 -17.12 1.74
C ASP A 37 9.59 -16.72 1.39
N PHE A 38 8.82 -16.28 2.38
CA PHE A 38 7.47 -15.76 2.20
C PHE A 38 7.43 -14.62 1.19
N VAL A 39 8.27 -13.59 1.37
CA VAL A 39 8.30 -12.43 0.49
C VAL A 39 8.89 -12.77 -0.88
N ALA A 40 9.90 -13.63 -0.94
CA ALA A 40 10.46 -14.11 -2.20
C ALA A 40 9.40 -14.84 -3.04
N GLU A 41 8.58 -15.69 -2.44
CA GLU A 41 7.53 -16.42 -3.16
C GLU A 41 6.36 -15.51 -3.55
N MET A 42 5.99 -14.54 -2.70
CA MET A 42 5.03 -13.50 -3.08
C MET A 42 5.51 -12.70 -4.31
N GLN A 43 6.80 -12.36 -4.37
CA GLN A 43 7.41 -11.69 -5.52
C GLN A 43 7.42 -12.61 -6.74
N ASN A 44 7.81 -13.86 -6.60
CA ASN A 44 7.86 -14.84 -7.69
C ASN A 44 6.50 -15.02 -8.36
N GLN A 45 5.43 -15.12 -7.56
CA GLN A 45 4.06 -15.27 -8.06
C GLN A 45 3.37 -13.95 -8.42
N GLN A 46 4.04 -12.79 -8.24
CA GLN A 46 3.49 -11.45 -8.51
C GLN A 46 2.10 -11.24 -7.87
N ILE A 47 1.94 -11.63 -6.60
CA ILE A 47 0.63 -11.61 -5.92
C ILE A 47 0.08 -10.19 -5.75
N ILE A 48 0.95 -9.23 -5.44
CA ILE A 48 0.60 -7.82 -5.26
C ILE A 48 1.75 -6.91 -5.68
N GLY A 49 1.39 -5.67 -6.02
CA GLY A 49 2.36 -4.64 -6.37
C GLY A 49 3.18 -4.98 -7.62
N ARG A 50 4.20 -4.17 -7.88
CA ARG A 50 5.18 -4.40 -8.96
C ARG A 50 6.41 -5.15 -8.44
N LEU A 51 6.82 -4.80 -7.22
CA LEU A 51 7.92 -5.43 -6.51
C LEU A 51 7.54 -5.48 -5.03
N ILE A 52 7.81 -6.61 -4.40
CA ILE A 52 7.78 -6.77 -2.95
C ILE A 52 9.16 -7.22 -2.47
N SER A 53 9.65 -6.60 -1.39
CA SER A 53 10.95 -6.89 -0.80
C SER A 53 10.85 -6.88 0.73
N TYR A 54 11.80 -7.55 1.38
CA TYR A 54 11.87 -7.64 2.84
C TYR A 54 13.24 -7.16 3.32
N ASP A 55 13.22 -6.21 4.24
CA ASP A 55 14.40 -5.77 4.98
C ASP A 55 14.40 -6.40 6.37
N LYS A 56 15.39 -7.26 6.60
CA LYS A 56 15.61 -7.97 7.87
C LYS A 56 16.04 -7.04 9.00
N GLU A 57 16.81 -5.99 8.70
CA GLU A 57 17.37 -5.11 9.73
C GLU A 57 16.28 -4.28 10.41
N THR A 58 15.28 -3.88 9.63
CA THR A 58 14.15 -3.06 10.10
C THR A 58 12.85 -3.84 10.25
N ASN A 59 12.87 -5.15 10.06
CA ASN A 59 11.70 -6.04 10.03
C ASN A 59 10.52 -5.46 9.21
N THR A 60 10.84 -4.97 8.01
CA THR A 60 9.91 -4.20 7.18
C THR A 60 9.75 -4.83 5.80
N ILE A 61 8.50 -5.05 5.39
CA ILE A 61 8.15 -5.40 4.02
C ILE A 61 7.88 -4.12 3.24
N PHE A 62 8.49 -3.97 2.07
CA PHE A 62 8.25 -2.87 1.15
C PHE A 62 7.49 -3.34 -0.07
N ILE A 63 6.41 -2.64 -0.41
CA ILE A 63 5.61 -2.88 -1.62
C ILE A 63 5.78 -1.68 -2.53
N HIS A 64 6.44 -1.90 -3.65
CA HIS A 64 6.58 -0.92 -4.72
C HIS A 64 5.38 -1.01 -5.64
N LYS A 65 4.78 0.14 -5.91
CA LYS A 65 3.59 0.30 -6.72
C LYS A 65 3.92 1.16 -7.93
N ARG A 66 3.35 0.78 -9.08
CA ARG A 66 3.48 1.56 -10.31
C ARG A 66 2.61 2.83 -10.23
N TYR A 67 1.51 2.79 -9.46
CA TYR A 67 0.57 3.88 -9.35
C TYR A 67 0.15 4.16 -7.89
N ALA A 68 -0.36 5.38 -7.63
CA ALA A 68 -0.87 5.76 -6.31
C ALA A 68 -1.97 4.80 -5.80
N CYS A 69 -2.83 4.31 -6.70
CA CYS A 69 -3.75 3.20 -6.44
C CYS A 69 -3.51 2.05 -7.41
N GLU A 70 -3.60 0.82 -6.90
CA GLU A 70 -3.35 -0.40 -7.67
C GLU A 70 -4.65 -1.16 -8.03
N CYS A 71 -5.83 -0.59 -7.72
CA CYS A 71 -7.09 -1.26 -8.05
C CYS A 71 -7.45 -1.25 -9.54
N GLY A 72 -6.62 -0.66 -10.40
CA GLY A 72 -6.83 -0.61 -11.85
C GLY A 72 -7.97 0.30 -12.32
N GLY A 73 -8.86 0.74 -11.42
CA GLY A 73 -9.93 1.70 -11.70
C GLY A 73 -9.35 3.08 -12.01
N GLY A 74 -9.52 3.55 -13.25
CA GLY A 74 -9.28 4.96 -13.57
C GLY A 74 -10.31 5.85 -12.85
N HIS A 75 -9.91 7.03 -12.39
CA HIS A 75 -10.88 8.03 -11.93
C HIS A 75 -11.26 8.93 -13.12
N PRO A 76 -12.57 9.11 -13.45
CA PRO A 76 -13.00 9.78 -14.68
C PRO A 76 -12.55 11.24 -14.81
N GLN A 77 -12.17 11.88 -13.70
CA GLN A 77 -11.70 13.27 -13.66
C GLN A 77 -10.17 13.41 -13.59
N ASN A 78 -9.42 12.31 -13.50
CA ASN A 78 -7.97 12.37 -13.32
C ASN A 78 -7.25 12.34 -14.68
N LYS A 79 -6.52 13.41 -14.98
CA LYS A 79 -5.92 13.67 -16.32
C LYS A 79 -4.39 13.54 -16.35
N THR A 80 -3.75 13.02 -15.29
CA THR A 80 -2.28 12.95 -15.20
C THR A 80 -1.78 11.51 -15.11
N ARG A 81 -0.79 11.13 -15.94
CA ARG A 81 -0.17 9.79 -15.99
C ARG A 81 0.25 9.20 -14.65
N ILE A 82 0.68 10.06 -13.73
CA ILE A 82 1.24 9.70 -12.43
C ILE A 82 0.12 9.60 -11.36
N GLY A 83 -0.93 10.41 -11.52
CA GLY A 83 -2.09 10.45 -10.65
C GLY A 83 -3.24 9.55 -11.07
N GLU A 84 -3.30 9.09 -12.32
CA GLU A 84 -4.43 8.48 -13.08
C GLU A 84 -5.32 7.47 -12.34
N ARG A 85 -4.83 6.88 -11.24
CA ARG A 85 -5.55 5.89 -10.44
C ARG A 85 -5.86 6.35 -9.02
N CYS A 86 -5.53 7.57 -8.63
CA CYS A 86 -5.90 8.09 -7.32
C CYS A 86 -7.39 8.50 -7.30
N HIS A 87 -8.13 7.97 -6.34
CA HIS A 87 -9.51 8.36 -6.07
C HIS A 87 -9.62 9.39 -4.93
N CYS A 88 -8.49 9.92 -4.46
CA CYS A 88 -8.48 10.92 -3.40
C CYS A 88 -8.97 12.26 -3.93
N GLY A 89 -10.09 12.75 -3.37
CA GLY A 89 -10.66 14.04 -3.74
C GLY A 89 -9.65 15.19 -3.58
N HIS A 90 -8.78 15.15 -2.56
CA HIS A 90 -7.77 16.21 -2.35
C HIS A 90 -6.84 16.40 -3.57
N TYR A 91 -6.26 15.31 -4.07
CA TYR A 91 -5.38 15.36 -5.24
C TYR A 91 -6.17 15.63 -6.53
N ASN A 92 -7.35 15.00 -6.69
CA ASN A 92 -8.14 15.14 -7.92
C ASN A 92 -8.69 16.56 -8.14
N HIS A 93 -8.94 17.34 -7.07
CA HIS A 93 -9.42 18.73 -7.20
C HIS A 93 -8.30 19.76 -7.35
N SER A 94 -7.10 19.49 -6.84
CA SER A 94 -6.02 20.49 -6.79
C SER A 94 -4.88 20.18 -7.75
N THR A 95 -4.67 18.91 -8.12
CA THR A 95 -3.47 18.41 -8.84
C THR A 95 -2.14 18.87 -8.23
N ALA A 96 -2.18 19.36 -6.99
CA ALA A 96 -1.07 19.97 -6.30
C ALA A 96 -0.26 18.91 -5.53
N TYR A 97 0.91 19.33 -5.04
CA TYR A 97 1.69 18.54 -4.09
C TYR A 97 0.79 17.98 -2.98
N CYS A 98 0.78 16.66 -2.84
CA CYS A 98 0.01 15.94 -1.84
C CYS A 98 1.00 15.32 -0.85
N PRO A 99 1.06 15.79 0.40
CA PRO A 99 1.94 15.21 1.41
C PRO A 99 1.73 13.70 1.57
N LYS A 100 2.81 12.93 1.75
CA LYS A 100 2.76 11.47 1.67
C LYS A 100 1.74 10.81 2.59
N TYR A 101 1.51 11.38 3.77
CA TYR A 101 0.57 10.85 4.75
C TYR A 101 -0.90 10.92 4.28
N TYR A 102 -1.23 11.77 3.30
CA TYR A 102 -2.56 11.76 2.67
C TYR A 102 -2.77 10.55 1.76
N CYS A 103 -1.71 9.83 1.36
CA CYS A 103 -1.81 8.56 0.65
C CYS A 103 -2.07 7.36 1.58
N LYS A 104 -2.47 7.59 2.84
CA LYS A 104 -2.75 6.54 3.83
C LYS A 104 -3.76 5.51 3.33
N CYS A 105 -4.78 5.91 2.58
CA CYS A 105 -5.74 4.97 1.99
C CYS A 105 -5.06 3.92 1.09
N GLY A 106 -4.05 4.32 0.31
CA GLY A 106 -3.29 3.43 -0.57
C GLY A 106 -2.35 2.48 0.17
N ALA A 107 -2.00 2.80 1.42
CA ALA A 107 -1.29 1.91 2.33
C ALA A 107 -2.27 0.92 2.99
N GLU A 108 -3.36 1.43 3.55
CA GLU A 108 -4.41 0.66 4.22
C GLU A 108 -5.14 -0.32 3.27
N PHE A 109 -5.07 -0.10 1.96
CA PHE A 109 -5.48 -1.07 0.93
C PHE A 109 -4.88 -2.47 1.13
N PHE A 110 -3.66 -2.57 1.67
CA PHE A 110 -2.98 -3.84 1.91
C PHE A 110 -3.28 -4.43 3.29
N ARG A 111 -3.98 -3.72 4.18
CA ARG A 111 -4.31 -4.24 5.52
C ARG A 111 -5.01 -5.61 5.49
N PRO A 112 -5.99 -5.87 4.60
CA PRO A 112 -6.64 -7.18 4.54
C PRO A 112 -5.71 -8.34 4.19
N VAL A 113 -4.55 -8.07 3.59
CA VAL A 113 -3.55 -9.08 3.25
C VAL A 113 -2.67 -9.41 4.45
N PHE A 114 -2.23 -8.39 5.20
CA PHE A 114 -1.15 -8.54 6.16
C PHE A 114 -1.60 -8.58 7.62
N ALA A 115 -2.67 -7.86 7.99
CA ALA A 115 -3.15 -7.88 9.38
C ALA A 115 -3.59 -9.30 9.84
N PRO A 116 -4.23 -10.13 8.99
CA PRO A 116 -4.54 -11.51 9.37
C PRO A 116 -3.32 -12.42 9.57
N LEU A 117 -2.13 -12.01 9.12
CA LEU A 117 -0.89 -12.80 9.23
C LEU A 117 -0.01 -12.34 10.39
N PHE A 118 -0.02 -11.04 10.69
CA PHE A 118 0.93 -10.40 11.59
C PHE A 118 0.31 -9.69 12.78
N GLY A 119 -1.03 -9.73 12.90
CA GLY A 119 -1.78 -9.00 13.92
C GLY A 119 -2.32 -7.65 13.43
N GLU A 120 -3.32 -7.14 14.14
CA GLU A 120 -3.97 -5.87 13.81
C GLU A 120 -3.10 -4.63 14.12
N ASP A 121 -2.10 -4.81 14.98
CA ASP A 121 -1.18 -3.78 15.47
C ASP A 121 -0.01 -3.49 14.51
N ILE A 122 0.02 -4.10 13.33
CA ILE A 122 1.00 -3.76 12.29
C ILE A 122 0.87 -2.31 11.81
N LEU A 123 2.03 -1.69 11.59
CA LEU A 123 2.11 -0.35 11.01
C LEU A 123 2.28 -0.44 9.49
N ILE A 124 1.23 -0.04 8.77
CA ILE A 124 1.22 0.03 7.30
C ILE A 124 1.17 1.51 6.88
N GLU A 125 2.22 2.03 6.25
CA GLU A 125 2.35 3.47 5.97
C GLU A 125 2.91 3.78 4.57
N PRO A 126 2.53 4.93 3.97
CA PRO A 126 3.21 5.43 2.78
C PRO A 126 4.65 5.80 3.11
N TYR A 127 5.61 5.12 2.49
CA TYR A 127 7.03 5.42 2.61
C TYR A 127 7.45 6.51 1.60
N LYS A 128 7.09 6.31 0.34
CA LYS A 128 7.25 7.25 -0.79
C LYS A 128 5.97 7.34 -1.61
N THR A 129 5.74 8.47 -2.26
CA THR A 129 4.62 8.60 -3.20
C THR A 129 4.91 9.62 -4.29
N VAL A 130 4.52 9.23 -5.50
CA VAL A 130 4.60 10.10 -6.67
C VAL A 130 3.77 11.38 -6.54
N LEU A 131 2.74 11.36 -5.69
CA LEU A 131 1.91 12.55 -5.42
C LEU A 131 2.63 13.58 -4.52
N SER A 132 3.72 13.17 -3.86
CA SER A 132 4.65 14.03 -3.12
C SER A 132 5.92 14.35 -3.92
N GLY A 133 5.98 13.99 -5.20
CA GLY A 133 7.15 14.24 -6.05
C GLY A 133 8.25 13.17 -6.03
N ASP A 134 8.01 11.99 -5.43
CA ASP A 134 8.90 10.84 -5.59
C ASP A 134 8.76 10.19 -6.99
N ASP A 135 9.72 9.37 -7.40
CA ASP A 135 9.66 8.66 -8.69
C ASP A 135 8.73 7.43 -8.69
N GLU A 136 8.42 6.90 -7.51
CA GLU A 136 7.52 5.76 -7.34
C GLU A 136 6.75 5.80 -6.01
N CYS A 137 5.72 4.98 -5.91
CA CYS A 137 5.00 4.76 -4.65
C CYS A 137 5.58 3.54 -3.93
N ILE A 138 5.93 3.70 -2.65
CA ILE A 138 6.39 2.61 -1.80
C ILE A 138 5.54 2.61 -0.53
N ILE A 139 4.97 1.46 -0.18
CA ILE A 139 4.31 1.22 1.10
C ILE A 139 5.25 0.40 1.99
N ALA A 140 5.39 0.81 3.24
CA ALA A 140 6.12 0.07 4.26
C ALA A 140 5.12 -0.64 5.18
N ILE A 141 5.41 -1.91 5.49
CA ILE A 141 4.67 -2.74 6.44
C ILE A 141 5.67 -3.20 7.49
N ARG A 142 5.58 -2.59 8.67
CA ARG A 142 6.45 -2.92 9.80
C ARG A 142 5.78 -3.99 10.64
N ILE A 143 6.48 -5.10 10.78
CA ILE A 143 5.99 -6.28 11.50
C ILE A 143 6.45 -6.17 12.95
N ASN A 144 5.54 -6.40 13.90
CA ASN A 144 5.90 -6.43 15.30
C ASN A 144 6.54 -7.78 15.62
N GLU A 145 7.61 -7.79 16.42
CA GLU A 145 8.47 -8.96 16.68
C GLU A 145 7.74 -10.17 17.32
N ARG A 146 6.46 -10.04 17.69
CA ARG A 146 5.81 -11.03 18.55
C ARG A 146 5.39 -12.33 17.86
N GLU A 147 5.07 -12.36 16.57
CA GLU A 147 4.47 -13.56 15.95
C GLU A 147 4.72 -13.67 14.42
N ALA A 148 5.94 -13.45 13.95
CA ALA A 148 6.27 -13.74 12.55
C ALA A 148 7.02 -15.08 12.46
N ILE A 149 6.51 -15.97 11.59
CA ILE A 149 7.08 -17.27 11.19
C ILE A 149 8.59 -17.25 10.94
#